data_AF-A0A1V1NZC7-F1
#
_entry.id   AF-A0A1V1NZC7-F1
#
_cell.length_a   1.000
_cell.length_b   1.000
_cell.length_c   1.000
_cell.angle_alpha   90.00
_cell.angle_beta   90.00
_cell.angle_gamma   90.00
#
_symmetry.space_group_name_H-M   'P 1'
#
loop_
_entity.id
_entity.type
_entity.pdbx_description
1 polymer ?
#
loop_
_entity_poly.entity_id
_entity_poly.type
_entity_poly.pdbx_seq_one_letter_code
_entity_poly.pdbx_strand_id
1 'polypeptide(L)'
;MKNNISTFRFMIENRKVIIETVNENLSIPKAWDQLREKLPEAEKVFKFNTFKGYVKALNIVNEIMNEKDEIVKSKKKLREEIDIIRQEKIELEIKLGKVRQDYEESRVQLSIIKDNYKKLEVELDHVKQNLSDQKSSTVPKQVDGWGIQRKGNYYRLYKKIRGKVKWIHIGRKWNLDLAQKKINEFKG
;
A
#
# COMPACT_ATOMS: atom_id res chain seq x y z
N MET A 1 41.84 -58.23 -3.36
CA MET A 1 40.60 -58.57 -2.63
C MET A 1 39.44 -58.50 -3.61
N LYS A 2 38.78 -59.62 -3.91
CA LYS A 2 37.62 -59.62 -4.81
C LYS A 2 36.45 -58.97 -4.07
N ASN A 3 36.00 -57.81 -4.54
CA ASN A 3 34.73 -57.23 -4.10
C ASN A 3 33.62 -58.21 -4.48
N ASN A 4 33.23 -59.10 -3.56
CA ASN A 4 32.00 -59.86 -3.68
C ASN A 4 30.85 -58.86 -3.50
N ILE A 5 30.45 -58.23 -4.61
CA ILE A 5 29.19 -57.51 -4.64
C ILE A 5 28.11 -58.54 -4.30
N SER A 6 27.42 -58.34 -3.18
CA SER A 6 26.28 -59.18 -2.80
C SER A 6 25.31 -59.24 -3.97
N THR A 7 24.93 -60.44 -4.39
CA THR A 7 23.98 -60.66 -5.50
C THR A 7 22.78 -59.73 -5.43
N PHE A 8 22.22 -59.58 -4.23
CA PHE A 8 21.06 -58.72 -4.01
C PHE A 8 21.41 -57.23 -4.25
N ARG A 9 22.57 -56.77 -3.78
CA ARG A 9 23.02 -55.38 -4.00
C ARG A 9 23.18 -55.08 -5.49
N PHE A 10 23.79 -56.00 -6.25
CA PHE A 10 23.92 -55.85 -7.69
C PHE A 10 22.56 -55.74 -8.38
N MET A 11 21.60 -56.60 -7.99
CA MET A 11 20.25 -56.57 -8.53
C MET A 11 19.51 -55.27 -8.21
N ILE A 12 19.71 -54.70 -7.02
CA ILE A 12 19.12 -53.41 -6.62
C ILE A 12 19.71 -52.23 -7.40
N GLU A 13 21.03 -52.20 -7.56
CA GLU A 13 21.74 -51.15 -8.30
C GLU A 13 21.31 -51.16 -9.79
N ASN A 14 21.09 -52.35 -10.35
CA ASN A 14 20.65 -52.53 -11.75
C ASN A 14 19.14 -52.78 -11.90
N ARG A 15 18.33 -52.52 -10.86
CA ARG A 15 16.92 -52.93 -10.81
C ARG A 15 16.09 -52.44 -11.99
N LYS A 16 16.34 -51.22 -12.47
CA LYS A 16 15.57 -50.61 -13.56
C LYS A 16 15.71 -51.43 -14.85
N VAL A 17 16.95 -51.73 -15.22
CA VAL A 17 17.26 -52.54 -16.42
C VAL A 17 16.73 -53.96 -16.25
N ILE A 18 16.85 -54.54 -15.06
CA ILE A 18 16.35 -55.90 -14.79
C ILE A 18 14.82 -55.95 -14.90
N ILE A 19 14.10 -55.02 -14.27
CA ILE A 19 12.63 -55.00 -14.29
C ILE A 19 12.09 -54.64 -15.67
N GLU A 20 12.72 -53.69 -16.37
CA GLU A 20 12.37 -53.35 -17.75
C GLU A 20 12.51 -54.58 -18.66
N THR A 21 13.65 -55.28 -18.57
CA THR A 21 13.86 -56.52 -19.34
C THR A 21 12.85 -57.61 -18.97
N VAL A 22 12.45 -57.73 -17.71
CA VAL A 22 11.40 -58.68 -17.30
C VAL A 22 10.04 -58.28 -17.89
N ASN A 23 9.70 -56.99 -17.91
CA ASN A 23 8.42 -56.49 -18.39
C ASN A 23 8.29 -56.55 -19.93
N GLU A 24 9.40 -56.37 -20.65
CA GLU A 24 9.47 -56.48 -22.12
C GLU A 24 9.31 -57.93 -22.62
N ASN A 25 9.51 -58.92 -21.75
CA ASN A 25 9.52 -60.33 -22.11
C ASN A 25 8.31 -61.09 -21.58
N LEU A 26 7.72 -61.93 -22.44
CA LEU A 26 6.57 -62.78 -22.09
C LEU A 26 6.92 -63.92 -21.10
N SER A 27 8.20 -64.23 -20.90
CA SER A 27 8.62 -65.31 -19.99
C SER A 27 9.95 -65.03 -19.28
N ILE A 28 10.06 -65.51 -18.04
CA ILE A 28 11.25 -65.37 -17.19
C ILE A 28 12.53 -65.96 -17.83
N PRO A 29 12.50 -67.11 -18.52
CA PRO A 29 13.68 -67.62 -19.24
C PRO A 29 14.16 -66.67 -20.35
N LYS A 30 13.25 -66.14 -21.18
CA LYS A 30 13.61 -65.19 -22.24
C LYS A 30 14.14 -63.88 -21.66
N ALA A 31 13.53 -63.38 -20.58
CA ALA A 31 14.01 -62.21 -19.85
C ALA A 31 15.44 -62.42 -19.32
N TRP A 32 15.78 -63.63 -18.85
CA TRP A 32 17.14 -63.94 -18.40
C TRP A 32 18.14 -63.95 -19.56
N ASP A 33 17.78 -64.53 -20.70
CA ASP A 33 18.65 -64.56 -21.88
C ASP A 33 18.96 -63.14 -22.37
N GLN A 34 17.94 -62.29 -22.50
CA GLN A 34 18.13 -60.89 -22.88
C GLN A 34 18.86 -60.07 -21.81
N LEU A 35 18.65 -60.36 -20.52
CA LEU A 35 19.36 -59.68 -19.45
C LEU A 35 20.86 -59.98 -19.51
N ARG A 36 21.27 -61.19 -19.90
CA ARG A 36 22.68 -61.53 -20.08
C ARG A 36 23.34 -60.75 -21.22
N GLU A 37 22.58 -60.41 -22.26
CA GLU A 37 23.06 -59.55 -23.34
C GLU A 37 23.18 -58.09 -22.88
N LYS A 38 22.15 -57.56 -22.20
CA LYS A 38 22.13 -56.17 -21.70
C LYS A 38 23.06 -55.93 -20.51
N LEU A 39 23.30 -56.95 -19.69
CA LEU A 39 24.05 -56.91 -18.43
C LEU A 39 24.92 -58.18 -18.29
N PRO A 40 26.03 -58.29 -19.06
CA PRO A 40 26.87 -59.50 -19.07
C PRO A 40 27.49 -59.83 -17.72
N GLU A 41 27.67 -58.82 -16.86
CA GLU A 41 28.18 -58.99 -15.51
C GLU A 41 27.21 -59.78 -14.60
N ALA A 42 25.91 -59.80 -14.92
CA ALA A 42 24.90 -60.51 -14.15
C ALA A 42 25.21 -62.02 -14.06
N GLU A 43 25.72 -62.62 -15.13
CA GLU A 43 26.04 -64.06 -15.17
C GLU A 43 27.23 -64.42 -14.25
N LYS A 44 28.11 -63.45 -13.98
CA LYS A 44 29.23 -63.61 -13.03
C LYS A 44 28.77 -63.46 -11.57
N VAL A 45 27.64 -62.80 -11.34
CA VAL A 45 27.16 -62.42 -10.00
C VAL A 45 26.03 -63.33 -9.51
N PHE A 46 25.19 -63.88 -10.40
CA PHE A 46 24.10 -64.78 -10.02
C PHE A 46 23.62 -65.69 -11.16
N LYS A 47 23.00 -66.81 -10.78
CA LYS A 47 22.47 -67.81 -11.71
C LYS A 47 20.98 -67.60 -11.98
N PHE A 48 20.46 -68.24 -13.03
CA PHE A 48 19.04 -68.21 -13.41
C PHE A 48 18.06 -68.49 -12.25
N ASN A 49 18.34 -69.49 -11.41
CA ASN A 49 17.45 -69.82 -10.29
C ASN A 49 17.40 -68.69 -9.25
N THR A 50 18.52 -68.01 -9.04
CA THR A 50 18.62 -66.84 -8.16
C THR A 50 17.86 -65.66 -8.74
N PHE A 51 18.05 -65.39 -10.03
CA PHE A 51 17.25 -64.41 -10.77
C PHE A 51 15.75 -64.67 -10.61
N LYS A 52 15.29 -65.87 -10.99
CA LYS A 52 13.89 -66.29 -10.91
C LYS A 52 13.30 -66.13 -9.50
N GLY A 53 14.09 -66.46 -8.46
CA GLY A 53 13.66 -66.32 -7.06
C GLY A 53 13.50 -64.87 -6.61
N TYR A 54 14.38 -63.97 -7.08
CA TYR A 54 14.40 -62.57 -6.63
C TYR A 54 13.57 -61.62 -7.48
N VAL A 55 13.20 -61.95 -8.72
CA VAL A 55 12.44 -61.05 -9.62
C VAL A 55 11.18 -60.48 -8.96
N LYS A 56 10.39 -61.30 -8.25
CA LYS A 56 9.17 -60.82 -7.56
C LYS A 56 9.49 -59.81 -6.47
N ALA A 57 10.50 -60.09 -5.65
CA ALA A 57 10.95 -59.17 -4.61
C ALA A 57 11.54 -57.90 -5.22
N LEU A 58 12.25 -58.02 -6.33
CA LEU A 58 12.86 -56.89 -7.03
C LEU A 58 11.81 -55.96 -7.64
N ASN A 59 10.68 -56.48 -8.12
CA ASN A 59 9.54 -55.66 -8.57
C ASN A 59 9.00 -54.79 -7.42
N ILE A 60 8.72 -55.39 -6.26
CA ILE A 60 8.23 -54.66 -5.08
C ILE A 60 9.25 -53.60 -4.65
N VAL A 61 10.54 -53.95 -4.62
CA VAL A 61 11.58 -52.98 -4.27
C VAL A 61 11.69 -51.87 -5.31
N ASN A 62 11.52 -52.17 -6.60
CA ASN A 62 11.52 -51.17 -7.65
C ASN A 62 10.37 -50.16 -7.49
N GLU A 63 9.17 -50.63 -7.17
CA GLU A 63 8.00 -49.78 -6.87
C GLU A 63 8.29 -48.86 -5.67
N ILE A 64 8.72 -49.42 -4.54
CA ILE A 64 9.07 -48.66 -3.33
C ILE A 64 10.16 -47.62 -3.61
N MET A 65 11.18 -47.97 -4.39
CA MET A 65 12.26 -47.04 -4.71
C MET A 65 11.81 -45.94 -5.68
N ASN A 66 10.92 -46.22 -6.63
CA ASN A 66 10.36 -45.20 -7.50
C ASN A 66 9.47 -44.22 -6.72
N GLU A 67 8.62 -44.73 -5.82
CA GLU A 67 7.85 -43.88 -4.91
C GLU A 67 8.77 -43.02 -4.04
N LYS A 68 9.83 -43.61 -3.49
CA LYS A 68 10.83 -42.86 -2.72
C LYS A 68 11.49 -41.76 -3.55
N ASP A 69 11.86 -42.04 -4.80
CA ASP A 69 12.47 -41.05 -5.69
C ASP A 69 11.50 -39.88 -5.96
N GLU A 70 10.21 -40.15 -6.16
CA GLU A 70 9.17 -39.12 -6.33
C GLU A 70 8.91 -38.32 -5.06
N ILE A 71 8.92 -38.97 -3.89
CA ILE A 71 8.82 -38.30 -2.59
C ILE A 71 10.03 -37.36 -2.39
N VAL A 72 11.24 -37.80 -2.73
CA VAL A 72 12.46 -36.97 -2.61
C VAL A 72 12.38 -35.76 -3.53
N LYS A 73 11.94 -35.93 -4.78
CA LYS A 73 11.72 -34.82 -5.72
C LYS A 73 10.68 -33.84 -5.20
N SER A 74 9.54 -34.34 -4.74
CA SER A 74 8.44 -33.52 -4.20
C SER A 74 8.87 -32.75 -2.96
N LYS A 75 9.61 -33.40 -2.05
CA LYS A 75 10.17 -32.77 -0.86
C LYS A 75 11.18 -31.66 -1.21
N LYS A 76 11.97 -31.84 -2.28
CA LYS A 76 12.89 -30.80 -2.76
C LYS A 76 12.12 -29.58 -3.27
N LYS A 77 11.10 -29.78 -4.12
CA LYS A 77 10.24 -28.69 -4.62
C LYS A 77 9.55 -27.93 -3.50
N LEU A 78 8.94 -28.64 -2.55
CA LEU A 78 8.28 -28.02 -1.39
C LEU A 78 9.26 -27.19 -0.53
N ARG A 79 10.52 -27.62 -0.40
CA ARG A 79 11.54 -26.83 0.30
C ARG A 79 11.85 -25.52 -0.43
N GLU A 80 12.02 -25.60 -1.74
CA GLU A 80 12.26 -24.42 -2.58
C GLU A 80 11.08 -23.43 -2.49
N GLU A 81 9.84 -23.92 -2.54
CA GLU A 81 8.63 -23.09 -2.36
C GLU A 81 8.56 -22.44 -0.97
N ILE A 82 8.87 -23.19 0.10
CA ILE A 82 8.90 -22.65 1.46
C ILE A 82 9.93 -21.52 1.59
N ASP A 83 11.10 -21.67 0.97
CA ASP A 83 12.15 -20.65 1.04
C ASP A 83 11.76 -19.38 0.26
N ILE A 84 11.07 -19.52 -0.87
CA ILE A 84 10.48 -18.38 -1.60
C ILE A 84 9.45 -17.65 -0.72
N ILE A 85 8.50 -18.39 -0.13
CA ILE A 85 7.44 -17.81 0.72
C ILE A 85 8.05 -17.10 1.93
N ARG A 86 9.12 -17.65 2.52
CA ARG A 86 9.83 -17.00 3.63
C ARG A 86 10.44 -15.67 3.20
N GLN A 87 11.04 -15.61 2.02
CA GLN A 87 11.63 -14.39 1.49
C GLN A 87 10.55 -13.33 1.22
N GLU A 88 9.44 -13.71 0.57
CA GLU A 88 8.30 -12.82 0.33
C GLU A 88 7.71 -12.29 1.64
N LYS A 89 7.58 -13.14 2.66
CA LYS A 89 7.12 -12.72 3.98
C LYS A 89 8.01 -11.64 4.59
N ILE A 90 9.34 -11.82 4.55
CA ILE A 90 10.29 -10.83 5.07
C ILE A 90 10.15 -9.50 4.33
N GLU A 91 10.02 -9.52 3.00
CA GLU A 91 9.81 -8.32 2.21
C GLU A 91 8.50 -7.59 2.56
N LEU A 92 7.42 -8.33 2.77
CA LEU A 92 6.14 -7.78 3.20
C LEU A 92 6.21 -7.18 4.60
N GLU A 93 6.91 -7.81 5.53
CA GLU A 93 7.14 -7.28 6.88
C GLU A 93 7.91 -5.96 6.84
N ILE A 94 8.94 -5.86 6.00
CA ILE A 94 9.69 -4.61 5.78
C ILE A 94 8.78 -3.51 5.20
N LYS A 95 7.99 -3.84 4.16
CA LYS A 95 7.05 -2.89 3.55
C LYS A 95 6.01 -2.41 4.56
N LEU A 96 5.47 -3.32 5.37
CA LEU A 96 4.50 -3.00 6.42
C LEU A 96 5.11 -2.08 7.49
N GLY A 97 6.37 -2.30 7.85
CA GLY A 97 7.13 -1.43 8.75
C GLY A 97 7.19 0.01 8.24
N LYS A 98 7.54 0.20 6.96
CA LYS A 98 7.58 1.53 6.33
C LYS A 98 6.22 2.22 6.32
N VAL A 99 5.18 1.51 5.89
CA VAL A 99 3.81 2.05 5.85
C VAL A 99 3.34 2.50 7.25
N ARG A 100 3.68 1.74 8.30
CA ARG A 100 3.36 2.13 9.69
C ARG A 100 4.08 3.40 10.11
N GLN A 101 5.36 3.55 9.73
CA GLN A 101 6.12 4.76 10.01
C GLN A 101 5.52 5.97 9.28
N ASP A 102 5.28 5.85 7.97
CA ASP A 102 4.71 6.93 7.14
C ASP A 102 3.33 7.36 7.68
N TYR A 103 2.52 6.39 8.15
CA TYR A 103 1.24 6.67 8.77
C TYR A 103 1.36 7.49 10.06
N GLU A 104 2.30 7.14 10.94
CA GLU A 104 2.49 7.86 12.19
C GLU A 104 3.05 9.27 11.94
N GLU A 105 3.98 9.43 11.00
CA GLU A 105 4.47 10.74 10.56
C GLU A 105 3.32 11.62 10.01
N SER A 106 2.48 11.06 9.14
CA SER A 106 1.30 11.75 8.59
C SER A 106 0.32 12.15 9.68
N ARG A 107 0.10 11.27 10.67
CA ARG A 107 -0.77 11.53 11.82
C ARG A 107 -0.26 12.69 12.67
N VAL A 108 1.05 12.74 12.94
CA VAL A 108 1.68 13.85 13.67
C VAL A 108 1.53 15.16 12.90
N GLN A 109 1.83 15.17 11.60
CA GLN A 109 1.66 16.35 10.75
C GLN A 109 0.21 16.85 10.75
N LEU A 110 -0.76 15.94 10.67
CA LEU A 110 -2.18 16.27 10.71
C LEU A 110 -2.60 16.89 12.06
N SER A 111 -2.00 16.46 13.17
CA SER A 111 -2.20 17.09 14.48
C SER A 111 -1.68 18.53 14.48
N ILE A 112 -0.47 18.75 13.97
CA ILE A 112 0.15 20.09 13.89
C ILE A 112 -0.71 21.02 13.03
N ILE A 113 -1.19 20.55 11.87
CA ILE A 113 -2.06 21.33 10.99
C ILE A 113 -3.37 21.71 11.69
N LYS A 114 -3.99 20.78 12.42
CA LYS A 114 -5.20 21.05 13.19
C LYS A 114 -4.99 22.13 14.25
N ASP A 115 -3.88 22.08 14.97
CA ASP A 115 -3.58 23.09 15.99
C ASP A 115 -3.29 24.46 15.38
N ASN A 116 -2.58 24.49 14.25
CA ASN A 116 -2.35 25.73 13.50
C ASN A 116 -3.66 26.32 12.95
N TYR A 117 -4.57 25.48 12.46
CA TYR A 117 -5.88 25.92 12.00
C TYR A 117 -6.67 26.60 13.12
N LYS A 118 -6.71 25.99 14.31
CA LYS A 118 -7.37 26.59 15.49
C LYS A 118 -6.78 27.94 15.87
N LYS A 119 -5.45 28.09 15.82
CA LYS A 119 -4.78 29.37 16.10
C LYS A 119 -5.18 30.44 15.08
N LEU A 120 -5.16 30.10 13.80
CA LEU A 120 -5.57 31.01 12.72
C LEU A 120 -7.04 31.40 12.82
N GLU A 121 -7.92 30.48 13.24
CA GLU A 121 -9.34 30.76 13.47
C GLU A 121 -9.53 31.81 14.57
N VAL A 122 -8.80 31.66 15.69
CA VAL A 122 -8.78 32.64 16.77
C VAL A 122 -8.26 33.99 16.29
N GLU A 123 -7.13 34.03 15.56
CA GLU A 123 -6.58 35.27 15.01
C GLU A 123 -7.54 35.97 14.05
N LEU A 124 -8.20 35.21 13.17
CA LEU A 124 -9.19 35.71 12.23
C LEU A 124 -10.36 36.38 12.97
N ASP A 125 -10.84 35.79 14.06
CA ASP A 125 -11.93 36.36 14.85
C ASP A 125 -11.51 37.65 15.57
N HIS A 126 -10.28 37.72 16.10
CA HIS A 126 -9.74 38.97 16.64
C HIS A 126 -9.66 40.08 15.57
N VAL A 127 -9.21 39.75 14.36
CA VAL A 127 -9.16 40.71 13.24
C VAL A 127 -10.57 41.19 12.88
N LYS A 128 -11.57 40.29 12.82
CA LYS A 128 -12.97 40.67 12.57
C LYS A 128 -13.51 41.61 13.64
N GLN A 129 -13.25 41.34 14.92
CA GLN A 129 -13.67 42.19 16.04
C GLN A 129 -13.04 43.59 15.92
N ASN A 130 -11.72 43.68 15.72
CA ASN A 130 -11.03 44.95 15.53
C ASN A 130 -11.55 45.77 14.34
N LEU A 131 -11.89 45.11 13.23
CA LEU A 131 -12.52 45.79 12.07
C LEU A 131 -13.94 46.28 12.36
N SER A 132 -14.69 45.58 13.22
CA SER A 132 -16.02 46.01 13.65
C SER A 132 -15.95 47.22 14.58
N ASP A 133 -14.97 47.26 15.48
CA ASP A 133 -14.74 48.37 16.39
C ASP A 133 -14.28 49.63 15.65
N GLN A 134 -13.45 49.49 14.61
CA GLN A 134 -13.05 50.62 13.76
C GLN A 134 -14.21 51.24 12.95
N LYS A 135 -15.22 50.44 12.57
CA LYS A 135 -16.43 50.93 11.87
C LYS A 135 -17.38 51.71 12.78
N SER A 136 -17.17 51.69 14.10
CA SER A 136 -18.00 52.42 15.08
C SER A 136 -17.63 53.90 15.25
N SER A 137 -16.64 54.42 14.50
CA SER A 137 -16.26 55.84 14.52
C SER A 137 -17.30 56.77 13.87
N THR A 138 -18.32 57.10 14.68
CA THR A 138 -18.81 58.47 14.96
C THR A 138 -19.07 59.41 13.78
N VAL A 139 -19.99 59.05 12.89
CA VAL A 139 -20.74 60.09 12.15
C VAL A 139 -21.93 60.51 13.03
N PRO A 140 -21.96 61.75 13.54
CA PRO A 140 -23.07 62.22 14.37
C PRO A 140 -24.37 62.22 13.55
N LYS A 141 -25.53 62.13 14.22
CA LYS A 141 -26.84 62.16 13.54
C LYS A 141 -27.16 63.57 13.00
N GLN A 142 -26.62 64.62 13.62
CA GLN A 142 -26.84 66.02 13.25
C GLN A 142 -25.59 66.88 13.55
N VAL A 143 -25.45 68.01 12.87
CA VAL A 143 -24.45 69.07 13.14
C VAL A 143 -25.11 70.44 12.89
N ASP A 144 -24.98 71.37 13.83
CA ASP A 144 -25.52 72.76 13.74
C ASP A 144 -27.01 72.84 13.28
N GLY A 145 -27.82 71.90 13.76
CA GLY A 145 -29.23 71.78 13.41
C GLY A 145 -29.51 71.31 11.98
N TRP A 146 -28.50 70.81 11.27
CA TRP A 146 -28.64 70.06 10.02
C TRP A 146 -28.56 68.56 10.29
N GLY A 147 -29.49 67.79 9.73
CA GLY A 147 -29.46 66.34 9.77
C GLY A 147 -28.39 65.77 8.84
N ILE A 148 -27.66 64.76 9.29
CA ILE A 148 -26.65 64.08 8.47
C ILE A 148 -27.27 62.81 7.90
N GLN A 149 -27.17 62.65 6.59
CA GLN A 149 -27.65 61.47 5.89
C GLN A 149 -26.57 60.95 4.94
N ARG A 150 -26.34 59.64 4.96
CA ARG A 150 -25.57 58.96 3.92
C ARG A 150 -26.51 58.59 2.76
N LYS A 151 -26.23 59.09 1.56
CA LYS A 151 -26.95 58.70 0.33
C LYS A 151 -25.98 58.00 -0.61
N GLY A 152 -26.14 56.69 -0.74
CA GLY A 152 -25.20 55.84 -1.49
C GLY A 152 -23.80 55.88 -0.87
N ASN A 153 -22.84 56.43 -1.62
CA ASN A 153 -21.42 56.51 -1.23
C ASN A 153 -20.98 57.89 -0.72
N TYR A 154 -21.89 58.82 -0.45
CA TYR A 154 -21.55 60.14 0.08
C TYR A 154 -22.45 60.59 1.24
N TYR A 155 -21.92 61.51 2.04
CA TYR A 155 -22.63 62.20 3.11
C TYR A 155 -23.21 63.52 2.60
N ARG A 156 -24.43 63.81 3.01
CA ARG A 156 -25.11 65.09 2.78
C ARG A 156 -25.79 65.56 4.05
N LEU A 157 -25.85 66.88 4.20
CA LEU A 157 -26.64 67.54 5.22
C LEU A 157 -28.01 67.89 4.69
N TYR A 158 -29.01 67.93 5.57
CA TYR A 158 -30.36 68.38 5.23
C TYR A 158 -31.00 69.20 6.34
N LYS A 159 -31.75 70.23 5.96
CA LYS A 159 -32.51 71.07 6.89
C LYS A 159 -33.73 71.65 6.18
N LYS A 160 -34.85 71.77 6.90
CA LYS A 160 -36.05 72.42 6.37
C LYS A 160 -35.96 73.93 6.65
N ILE A 161 -35.92 74.75 5.60
CA ILE A 161 -35.81 76.20 5.68
C ILE A 161 -36.97 76.79 4.86
N ARG A 162 -37.80 77.65 5.48
CA ARG A 162 -38.98 78.28 4.85
C ARG A 162 -39.89 77.27 4.11
N GLY A 163 -40.20 76.15 4.77
CA GLY A 163 -41.07 75.10 4.23
C GLY A 163 -40.43 74.13 3.23
N LYS A 164 -39.24 74.43 2.69
CA LYS A 164 -38.53 73.58 1.71
C LYS A 164 -37.32 72.88 2.32
N VAL A 165 -37.05 71.65 1.91
CA VAL A 165 -35.85 70.91 2.37
C VAL A 165 -34.66 71.32 1.51
N LYS A 166 -33.60 71.79 2.16
CA LYS A 166 -32.32 72.13 1.55
C LYS A 166 -31.30 71.03 1.83
N TRP A 167 -30.39 70.83 0.88
CA TRP A 167 -29.37 69.79 0.93
C TRP A 167 -27.99 70.39 0.70
N ILE A 168 -27.00 69.94 1.46
CA ILE A 168 -25.59 70.31 1.26
C ILE A 168 -24.79 69.02 1.09
N HIS A 169 -24.07 68.89 -0.02
CA HIS A 169 -23.19 67.75 -0.26
C HIS A 169 -21.88 67.91 0.53
N ILE A 170 -21.48 66.90 1.32
CA ILE A 170 -20.24 66.91 2.08
C ILE A 170 -19.12 66.20 1.30
N GLY A 171 -19.34 64.94 0.94
CA GLY A 171 -18.36 64.11 0.23
C GLY A 171 -18.45 62.63 0.62
N ARG A 172 -17.55 61.78 0.09
CA ARG A 172 -17.54 60.32 0.36
C ARG A 172 -17.13 59.96 1.79
N LYS A 173 -16.30 60.78 2.42
CA LYS A 173 -15.89 60.65 3.83
C LYS A 173 -16.53 61.76 4.65
N TRP A 174 -16.92 61.46 5.88
CA TRP A 174 -17.41 62.46 6.82
C TRP A 174 -16.23 63.33 7.30
N ASN A 175 -16.42 64.64 7.30
CA ASN A 175 -15.46 65.61 7.82
C ASN A 175 -16.26 66.74 8.48
N LEU A 176 -16.07 66.92 9.80
CA LEU A 176 -16.83 67.85 10.61
C LEU A 176 -16.54 69.32 10.22
N ASP A 177 -15.26 69.68 10.07
CA ASP A 177 -14.86 71.05 9.74
C ASP A 177 -15.39 71.50 8.37
N LEU A 178 -15.35 70.58 7.39
CA LEU A 178 -15.92 70.82 6.06
C LEU A 178 -17.44 70.99 6.11
N ALA A 179 -18.12 70.22 6.96
CA ALA A 179 -19.55 70.34 7.15
C ALA A 179 -19.92 71.70 7.76
N GLN A 180 -19.23 72.12 8.82
CA GLN A 180 -19.45 73.41 9.47
C GLN A 180 -19.16 74.58 8.51
N LYS A 181 -18.05 74.52 7.77
CA LYS A 181 -17.71 75.54 6.75
C LYS A 181 -18.83 75.69 5.71
N LYS A 182 -19.31 74.58 5.16
CA LYS A 182 -20.39 74.59 4.14
C LYS A 182 -21.73 75.06 4.69
N ILE A 183 -22.02 74.81 5.97
CA ILE A 183 -23.21 75.35 6.65
C ILE A 183 -23.12 76.87 6.76
N ASN A 184 -21.96 77.40 7.17
CA ASN A 184 -21.74 78.83 7.33
C ASN A 184 -21.78 79.58 5.99
N GLU A 185 -21.29 78.95 4.92
CA GLU A 185 -21.31 79.51 3.55
C GLU A 185 -22.66 79.34 2.84
N PHE A 186 -23.61 78.60 3.43
CA PHE A 186 -24.89 78.30 2.79
C PHE A 186 -25.80 79.54 2.71
N LYS A 187 -25.99 80.07 1.50
CA LYS A 187 -26.94 81.15 1.19
C LYS A 187 -28.15 80.56 0.47
N GLY A 188 -29.22 80.18 1.18
CA GLY A 188 -30.38 79.55 0.54
C GLY A 188 -31.60 79.29 1.42
#